data_AF-A0A2D5YNX0-F1
#
_entry.id   AF-A0A2D5YNX0-F1
#
_cell.length_a   1.000
_cell.length_b   1.000
_cell.length_c   1.000
_cell.angle_alpha   90.00
_cell.angle_beta   90.00
_cell.angle_gamma   90.00
#
_symmetry.space_group_name_H-M   'P 1'
#
loop_
_entity.id
_entity.type
_entity.pdbx_description
1 polymer ?
#
loop_
_entity_poly.entity_id
_entity_poly.type
_entity_poly.pdbx_seq_one_letter_code
_entity_poly.pdbx_strand_id
1 'polypeptide(L)'
;MDLDFLEDVQNAPKQENFIDIHSEPEVNVHYEQCPKCQNFSILDSTCESCHYEKPAHLLGEPLGHRSFYTMREKYLGSLSLFEKTNISILKDQGKYKSLINRTKLRYNDLLDYFYSDVSLDDSQRHIFLQELTDIIIFFIDAGIDEDEIWFPINDKSVQENDHTNSLFLLIKETIRESKLKSNESRFEFLMLDRRVSKLLILFLTTMLVFAFSFAFISIYNSQMI
;
A
#
# COMPACT_ATOMS: atom_id res chain seq x y z
N MET A 1 -16.83 -41.28 3.09
CA MET A 1 -17.33 -40.08 2.39
C MET A 1 -18.49 -39.62 3.25
N ASP A 2 -18.29 -38.56 4.02
CA ASP A 2 -19.16 -38.22 5.15
C ASP A 2 -20.52 -37.71 4.64
N LEU A 3 -21.58 -38.40 5.07
CA LEU A 3 -22.95 -38.17 4.62
C LEU A 3 -23.49 -36.83 5.13
N ASP A 4 -22.98 -36.36 6.28
CA ASP A 4 -23.35 -35.08 6.89
C ASP A 4 -22.92 -33.89 6.02
N PHE A 5 -21.82 -34.02 5.27
CA PHE A 5 -21.36 -32.98 4.35
C PHE A 5 -22.29 -32.82 3.12
N LEU A 6 -22.94 -33.89 2.68
CA LEU A 6 -23.85 -33.85 1.53
C LEU A 6 -25.20 -33.22 1.88
N GLU A 7 -25.64 -33.36 3.13
CA GLU A 7 -26.88 -32.76 3.63
C GLU A 7 -26.72 -31.24 3.85
N ASP A 8 -25.54 -30.80 4.28
CA ASP A 8 -25.20 -29.37 4.40
C ASP A 8 -25.07 -28.65 3.05
N VAL A 9 -24.59 -29.34 2.00
CA VAL A 9 -24.51 -28.77 0.64
C VAL A 9 -25.88 -28.66 -0.03
N GLN A 10 -26.83 -29.57 0.28
CA GLN A 10 -28.18 -29.51 -0.29
C GLN A 10 -29.09 -28.48 0.38
N ASN A 11 -28.85 -28.17 1.67
CA ASN A 11 -29.68 -27.24 2.45
C ASN A 11 -29.11 -25.81 2.52
N ALA A 12 -27.95 -25.55 1.94
CA ALA A 12 -27.43 -24.21 1.81
C ALA A 12 -28.37 -23.34 0.92
N PRO A 13 -28.74 -22.12 1.36
CA PRO A 13 -29.53 -21.23 0.52
C PRO A 13 -28.77 -20.98 -0.77
N LYS A 14 -29.41 -21.28 -1.91
CA LYS A 14 -28.83 -21.12 -3.24
C LYS A 14 -28.31 -19.69 -3.38
N GLN A 15 -26.99 -19.53 -3.28
CA GLN A 15 -26.29 -18.37 -3.78
C GLN A 15 -26.37 -18.44 -5.30
N GLU A 16 -27.44 -17.87 -5.84
CA GLU A 16 -27.41 -17.39 -7.21
C GLU A 16 -26.34 -16.31 -7.27
N ASN A 17 -25.23 -16.62 -7.94
CA ASN A 17 -24.41 -15.72 -8.75
C ASN A 17 -23.32 -16.55 -9.42
N PHE A 18 -23.75 -17.38 -10.37
CA PHE A 18 -22.89 -17.87 -11.43
C PHE A 18 -22.65 -16.66 -12.35
N ILE A 19 -21.41 -16.18 -12.41
CA ILE A 19 -21.03 -15.05 -13.27
C ILE A 19 -21.04 -15.55 -14.71
N ASP A 20 -22.11 -15.27 -15.43
CA ASP A 20 -22.13 -15.31 -16.89
C ASP A 20 -21.21 -14.21 -17.42
N ILE A 21 -20.23 -14.62 -18.21
CA ILE A 21 -19.33 -13.75 -18.96
C ILE A 21 -20.15 -13.19 -20.12
N HIS A 22 -21.07 -12.24 -19.89
CA HIS A 22 -21.68 -11.35 -20.89
C HIS A 22 -22.65 -10.28 -20.33
N SER A 23 -22.59 -9.93 -19.05
CA SER A 23 -23.35 -8.79 -18.51
C SER A 23 -22.43 -7.62 -18.18
N GLU A 24 -22.73 -6.47 -18.80
CA GLU A 24 -22.17 -5.17 -18.44
C GLU A 24 -22.33 -4.93 -16.94
N PRO A 25 -21.30 -4.41 -16.25
CA PRO A 25 -21.41 -4.18 -14.82
C PRO A 25 -22.48 -3.12 -14.56
N GLU A 26 -23.52 -3.50 -13.80
CA GLU A 26 -24.43 -2.54 -13.19
C GLU A 26 -23.61 -1.63 -12.28
N VAL A 27 -23.24 -0.48 -12.82
CA VAL A 27 -22.64 0.63 -12.10
C VAL A 27 -23.68 1.07 -11.07
N ASN A 28 -23.37 0.92 -9.77
CA ASN A 28 -24.10 1.63 -8.72
C ASN A 28 -23.84 3.13 -8.92
N VAL A 29 -24.65 3.77 -9.77
CA VAL A 29 -24.57 5.20 -10.03
C VAL A 29 -25.10 5.91 -8.79
N HIS A 30 -24.19 6.40 -7.96
CA HIS A 30 -24.55 7.34 -6.90
C HIS A 30 -25.08 8.63 -7.55
N TYR A 31 -26.39 8.81 -7.53
CA TYR A 31 -27.03 10.02 -8.01
C TYR A 31 -26.77 11.16 -7.01
N GLU A 32 -25.71 11.94 -7.25
CA GLU A 32 -25.48 13.20 -6.54
C GLU A 32 -26.37 14.30 -7.13
N GLN A 33 -26.99 15.10 -6.26
CA GLN A 33 -27.82 16.24 -6.67
C GLN A 33 -26.92 17.38 -7.15
N CYS A 34 -27.26 17.99 -8.29
CA CYS A 34 -26.49 19.11 -8.83
C CYS A 34 -26.51 20.32 -7.89
N PRO A 35 -25.36 20.87 -7.45
CA PRO A 35 -25.31 21.94 -6.46
C PRO A 35 -25.93 23.27 -6.95
N LYS A 36 -25.95 23.49 -8.27
CA LYS A 36 -26.57 24.70 -8.87
C LYS A 36 -28.07 24.59 -9.08
N CYS A 37 -28.57 23.36 -9.22
CA CYS A 37 -29.87 23.11 -9.84
C CYS A 37 -30.80 22.33 -8.89
N GLN A 38 -30.26 21.70 -7.84
CA GLN A 38 -30.86 20.99 -6.69
C GLN A 38 -31.96 19.94 -6.97
N ASN A 39 -32.48 19.86 -8.20
CA ASN A 39 -33.59 19.00 -8.60
C ASN A 39 -33.17 17.85 -9.52
N PHE A 40 -31.94 17.85 -10.05
CA PHE A 40 -31.52 16.90 -11.07
C PHE A 40 -30.25 16.15 -10.65
N SER A 41 -30.25 14.84 -10.92
CA SER A 41 -29.11 13.97 -10.72
C SER A 41 -28.03 14.25 -11.76
N ILE A 42 -26.78 14.23 -11.32
CA ILE A 42 -25.62 14.30 -12.22
C ILE A 42 -25.47 12.93 -12.88
N LEU A 43 -25.59 12.86 -14.21
CA LEU A 43 -25.27 11.68 -15.01
C LEU A 43 -23.93 11.94 -15.70
N ASP A 44 -22.96 11.01 -15.59
CA ASP A 44 -21.66 11.10 -16.26
C ASP A 44 -20.96 12.48 -16.12
N SER A 45 -20.87 12.98 -14.89
CA SER A 45 -20.19 14.23 -14.53
C SER A 45 -20.78 15.51 -15.14
N THR A 46 -21.93 15.46 -15.82
CA THR A 46 -22.57 16.65 -16.39
C THR A 46 -24.04 16.73 -15.99
N CYS A 47 -24.52 17.92 -15.64
CA CYS A 47 -25.93 18.12 -15.36
C CYS A 47 -26.67 18.42 -16.68
N GLU A 48 -27.63 17.58 -17.06
CA GLU A 48 -28.40 17.73 -18.31
C GLU A 48 -29.14 19.08 -18.42
N SER A 49 -29.64 19.62 -17.30
CA SER A 49 -30.46 20.83 -17.29
C SER A 49 -29.65 22.13 -17.31
N CYS A 50 -28.48 22.15 -16.69
CA CYS A 50 -27.70 23.38 -16.52
C CYS A 50 -26.29 23.30 -17.13
N HIS A 51 -26.00 22.22 -17.86
CA HIS A 51 -24.70 21.91 -18.46
C HIS A 51 -23.54 22.13 -17.49
N TYR A 52 -23.80 21.93 -16.20
CA TYR A 52 -22.79 22.03 -15.17
C TYR A 52 -21.94 20.77 -15.25
N GLU A 53 -20.74 20.92 -15.79
CA GLU A 53 -19.70 19.91 -15.71
C GLU A 53 -19.16 19.91 -14.28
N LYS A 54 -19.36 18.81 -13.55
CA LYS A 54 -18.60 18.53 -12.33
C LYS A 54 -17.13 18.56 -12.77
N PRO A 55 -16.27 19.41 -12.18
CA PRO A 55 -14.86 19.42 -12.56
C PRO A 55 -14.35 18.00 -12.42
N ALA A 56 -13.92 17.40 -13.54
CA ALA A 56 -13.37 16.06 -13.54
C ALA A 56 -12.21 16.09 -12.53
N HIS A 57 -12.36 15.38 -11.41
CA HIS A 57 -11.30 15.33 -10.41
C HIS A 57 -10.09 14.72 -11.08
N LEU A 58 -9.11 15.56 -11.43
CA LEU A 58 -7.83 15.14 -12.01
C LEU A 58 -7.13 14.11 -11.12
N LEU A 59 -7.47 14.13 -9.82
CA LEU A 59 -7.04 13.21 -8.78
C LEU A 59 -7.46 11.75 -9.00
N GLY A 60 -8.59 11.48 -9.67
CA GLY A 60 -9.14 10.13 -9.83
C GLY A 60 -9.58 9.48 -8.51
N GLU A 61 -9.82 8.17 -8.56
CA GLU A 61 -10.28 7.37 -7.41
C GLU A 61 -9.14 7.03 -6.43
N PRO A 62 -9.43 6.96 -5.11
CA PRO A 62 -8.45 6.45 -4.14
C PRO A 62 -8.14 4.98 -4.45
N LEU A 63 -6.86 4.60 -4.30
CA LEU A 63 -6.37 3.26 -4.67
C LEU A 63 -6.57 2.87 -6.15
N GLY A 64 -6.99 3.80 -7.00
CA GLY A 64 -7.22 3.56 -8.43
C GLY A 64 -5.93 3.44 -9.24
N HIS A 65 -6.06 3.35 -10.57
CA HIS A 65 -4.93 3.12 -11.50
C HIS A 65 -3.82 4.18 -11.45
N ARG A 66 -4.18 5.40 -11.01
CA ARG A 66 -3.29 6.56 -10.81
C ARG A 66 -2.79 6.70 -9.38
N SER A 67 -3.17 5.80 -8.47
CA SER A 67 -2.67 5.81 -7.11
C SER A 67 -1.19 5.42 -7.03
N PHE A 68 -0.53 5.89 -6.00
CA PHE A 68 0.82 5.50 -5.63
C PHE A 68 0.96 3.97 -5.52
N TYR A 69 -0.04 3.29 -4.95
CA TYR A 69 -0.01 1.84 -4.74
C TYR A 69 0.03 1.08 -6.06
N THR A 70 -0.82 1.44 -7.02
CA THR A 70 -0.79 0.79 -8.35
C THR A 70 0.50 1.11 -9.10
N MET A 71 1.05 2.32 -8.97
CA MET A 71 2.34 2.67 -9.57
C MET A 71 3.49 1.85 -8.99
N ARG A 72 3.50 1.71 -7.67
CA ARG A 72 4.47 0.88 -6.93
C ARG A 72 4.34 -0.59 -7.29
N GLU A 73 3.12 -1.12 -7.37
CA GLU A 73 2.86 -2.50 -7.75
C GLU A 73 3.33 -2.78 -9.19
N LYS A 74 3.02 -1.89 -10.14
CA LYS A 74 3.51 -2.00 -11.52
C LYS A 74 5.04 -2.00 -11.59
N TYR A 75 5.69 -1.15 -10.79
CA TYR A 75 7.14 -1.15 -10.69
C TYR A 75 7.66 -2.50 -10.15
N LEU A 76 7.13 -2.97 -9.02
CA LEU A 76 7.53 -4.26 -8.43
C LEU A 76 7.25 -5.44 -9.38
N GLY A 77 6.15 -5.41 -10.11
CA GLY A 77 5.81 -6.39 -11.14
C GLY A 77 6.77 -6.37 -12.32
N SER A 78 7.37 -5.22 -12.63
CA SER A 78 8.35 -5.07 -13.72
C SER A 78 9.77 -5.53 -13.36
N LEU A 79 10.01 -5.87 -12.09
CA LEU A 79 11.29 -6.38 -11.60
C LEU A 79 11.34 -7.90 -11.69
N SER A 80 12.48 -8.44 -12.09
CA SER A 80 12.79 -9.87 -12.01
C SER A 80 12.94 -10.34 -10.55
N LEU A 81 12.88 -11.65 -10.33
CA LEU A 81 13.01 -12.24 -8.98
C LEU A 81 14.33 -11.86 -8.28
N PHE A 82 15.43 -11.77 -9.04
CA PHE A 82 16.72 -11.34 -8.52
C PHE A 82 16.78 -9.85 -8.19
N GLU A 83 16.06 -9.03 -8.94
CA GLU A 83 15.95 -7.60 -8.68
C GLU A 83 15.09 -7.32 -7.44
N LYS A 84 14.03 -8.10 -7.24
CA LYS A 84 13.18 -8.01 -6.04
C LYS A 84 13.92 -8.30 -4.73
N THR A 85 14.94 -9.15 -4.75
CA THR A 85 15.74 -9.44 -3.54
C THR A 85 16.79 -8.38 -3.24
N ASN A 86 17.16 -7.56 -4.23
CA ASN A 86 18.22 -6.55 -4.13
C ASN A 86 17.75 -5.13 -4.50
N ILE A 87 16.54 -4.76 -4.06
CA ILE A 87 15.90 -3.47 -4.39
C ILE A 87 16.79 -2.26 -4.06
N SER A 88 17.64 -2.36 -3.03
CA SER A 88 18.57 -1.30 -2.63
C SER A 88 19.62 -0.97 -3.71
N ILE A 89 20.01 -1.95 -4.53
CA ILE A 89 21.01 -1.79 -5.60
C ILE A 89 20.36 -1.18 -6.86
N LEU A 90 19.04 -1.29 -6.99
CA LEU A 90 18.27 -0.84 -8.16
C LEU A 90 17.85 0.63 -8.12
N LYS A 91 18.20 1.36 -7.04
CA LYS A 91 17.83 2.78 -6.88
C LYS A 91 18.37 3.68 -8.01
N ASP A 92 19.47 3.32 -8.67
CA ASP A 92 20.06 4.10 -9.76
C ASP A 92 19.57 3.71 -11.17
N GLN A 93 18.66 2.75 -11.28
CA GLN A 93 18.16 2.35 -12.60
C GLN A 93 17.06 3.28 -13.13
N GLY A 94 17.01 3.44 -14.46
CA GLY A 94 16.02 4.30 -15.14
C GLY A 94 14.55 3.96 -14.82
N LYS A 95 14.25 2.69 -14.49
CA LYS A 95 12.92 2.26 -14.05
C LYS A 95 12.54 2.86 -12.68
N TYR A 96 13.47 2.89 -11.74
CA TYR A 96 13.25 3.49 -10.42
C TYR A 96 13.10 5.01 -10.53
N LYS A 97 13.94 5.66 -11.33
CA LYS A 97 13.80 7.10 -11.62
C LYS A 97 12.44 7.45 -12.24
N SER A 98 11.94 6.60 -13.14
CA SER A 98 10.59 6.76 -13.72
C SER A 98 9.50 6.64 -12.66
N LEU A 99 9.61 5.69 -11.72
CA LEU A 99 8.70 5.60 -10.58
C LEU A 99 8.74 6.89 -9.75
N ILE A 100 9.93 7.36 -9.34
CA ILE A 100 10.09 8.59 -8.57
C ILE A 100 9.39 9.78 -9.26
N ASN A 101 9.63 9.98 -10.56
CA ASN A 101 9.05 11.11 -11.29
C ASN A 101 7.51 11.04 -11.33
N ARG A 102 6.94 9.84 -11.55
CA ARG A 102 5.49 9.64 -11.53
C ARG A 102 4.90 9.88 -10.13
N THR A 103 5.61 9.44 -9.10
CA THR A 103 5.22 9.69 -7.71
C THR A 103 5.31 11.17 -7.35
N LYS A 104 6.29 11.93 -7.88
CA LYS A 104 6.38 13.40 -7.71
C LYS A 104 5.18 14.13 -8.33
N LEU A 105 4.72 13.69 -9.51
CA LEU A 105 3.50 14.25 -10.11
C LEU A 105 2.28 13.97 -9.23
N ARG A 106 2.12 12.72 -8.79
CA ARG A 106 1.02 12.34 -7.88
C ARG A 106 1.05 13.09 -6.55
N TYR A 107 2.23 13.33 -6.02
CA TYR A 107 2.44 14.13 -4.82
C TYR A 107 1.91 15.55 -5.00
N ASN A 108 2.26 16.20 -6.11
CA ASN A 108 1.76 17.54 -6.41
C ASN A 108 0.23 17.56 -6.60
N ASP A 109 -0.33 16.57 -7.30
CA ASP A 109 -1.78 16.45 -7.47
C ASP A 109 -2.51 16.31 -6.12
N LEU A 110 -1.97 15.50 -5.20
CA LEU A 110 -2.51 15.32 -3.86
C LEU A 110 -2.41 16.59 -3.03
N LEU A 111 -1.29 17.30 -3.10
CA LEU A 111 -1.16 18.61 -2.45
C LEU A 111 -2.21 19.58 -3.00
N ASP A 112 -2.29 19.74 -4.32
CA ASP A 112 -3.28 20.62 -4.96
C ASP A 112 -4.71 20.30 -4.52
N TYR A 113 -5.05 19.02 -4.38
CA TYR A 113 -6.32 18.59 -3.80
C TYR A 113 -6.48 19.04 -2.35
N PHE A 114 -5.50 18.82 -1.47
CA PHE A 114 -5.59 19.20 -0.06
C PHE A 114 -5.60 20.70 0.19
N TYR A 115 -5.04 21.50 -0.71
CA TYR A 115 -5.15 22.97 -0.68
C TYR A 115 -6.46 23.47 -1.32
N SER A 116 -7.22 22.62 -2.01
CA SER A 116 -8.52 23.00 -2.56
C SER A 116 -9.64 22.84 -1.53
N ASP A 117 -10.64 23.74 -1.60
CA ASP A 117 -11.87 23.67 -0.81
C ASP A 117 -12.63 22.36 -1.01
N VAL A 118 -12.43 21.69 -2.15
CA VAL A 118 -13.09 20.43 -2.51
C VAL A 118 -12.69 19.29 -1.57
N SER A 119 -11.50 19.35 -0.97
CA SER A 119 -11.04 18.31 -0.04
C SER A 119 -11.78 18.31 1.30
N LEU A 120 -12.42 19.42 1.70
CA LEU A 120 -13.03 19.54 3.02
C LEU A 120 -14.29 18.68 3.18
N ASP A 121 -15.07 18.55 2.11
CA ASP A 121 -16.34 17.82 2.10
C ASP A 121 -16.22 16.37 1.58
N ASP A 122 -15.01 15.94 1.22
CA ASP A 122 -14.79 14.62 0.63
C ASP A 122 -14.73 13.51 1.69
N SER A 123 -15.64 12.54 1.58
CA SER A 123 -15.68 11.33 2.41
C SER A 123 -14.38 10.50 2.36
N GLN A 124 -13.65 10.54 1.25
CA GLN A 124 -12.45 9.75 1.00
C GLN A 124 -11.14 10.51 1.32
N ARG A 125 -11.24 11.74 1.84
CA ARG A 125 -10.11 12.60 2.22
C ARG A 125 -9.04 11.89 3.05
N HIS A 126 -9.45 11.03 3.98
CA HIS A 126 -8.55 10.27 4.85
C HIS A 126 -7.68 9.25 4.08
N ILE A 127 -8.19 8.67 2.99
CA ILE A 127 -7.45 7.72 2.16
C ILE A 127 -6.39 8.45 1.35
N PHE A 128 -6.73 9.60 0.78
CA PHE A 128 -5.76 10.45 0.07
C PHE A 128 -4.67 10.98 1.00
N LEU A 129 -4.99 11.22 2.27
CA LEU A 129 -4.01 11.67 3.26
C LEU A 129 -3.03 10.55 3.61
N GLN A 130 -3.54 9.32 3.75
CA GLN A 130 -2.71 8.15 3.93
C GLN A 130 -1.77 7.96 2.73
N GLU A 131 -2.30 8.09 1.50
CA GLU A 131 -1.49 8.01 0.29
C GLU A 131 -0.39 9.08 0.26
N LEU A 132 -0.72 10.33 0.59
CA LEU A 132 0.24 11.44 0.68
C LEU A 132 1.36 11.14 1.69
N THR A 133 0.99 10.62 2.86
CA THR A 133 1.95 10.24 3.90
C THR A 133 2.87 9.12 3.43
N ASP A 134 2.32 8.08 2.81
CA ASP A 134 3.07 6.94 2.28
C ASP A 134 4.04 7.37 1.18
N ILE A 135 3.65 8.33 0.35
CA ILE A 135 4.54 8.94 -0.66
C ILE A 135 5.71 9.68 0.00
N ILE A 136 5.47 10.45 1.06
CA ILE A 136 6.53 11.17 1.76
C ILE A 136 7.52 10.19 2.40
N ILE A 137 7.02 9.14 3.06
CA ILE A 137 7.86 8.06 3.60
C ILE A 137 8.69 7.43 2.47
N PHE A 138 8.07 7.16 1.32
CA PHE A 138 8.76 6.61 0.17
C PHE A 138 9.87 7.53 -0.36
N PHE A 139 9.66 8.86 -0.37
CA PHE A 139 10.69 9.83 -0.76
C PHE A 139 11.86 9.89 0.22
N ILE A 140 11.58 9.82 1.53
CA ILE A 140 12.61 9.72 2.56
C ILE A 140 13.44 8.44 2.37
N ASP A 141 12.79 7.30 2.15
CA ASP A 141 13.47 6.02 1.90
C ASP A 141 14.27 6.01 0.58
N ALA A 142 13.82 6.79 -0.41
CA ALA A 142 14.51 6.98 -1.68
C ALA A 142 15.75 7.89 -1.55
N GLY A 143 15.90 8.63 -0.44
CA GLY A 143 17.00 9.58 -0.23
C GLY A 143 16.80 10.90 -0.98
N ILE A 144 15.55 11.27 -1.25
CA ILE A 144 15.22 12.61 -1.78
C ILE A 144 15.44 13.63 -0.66
N ASP A 145 15.97 14.80 -1.03
CA ASP A 145 16.25 15.86 -0.08
C ASP A 145 14.97 16.33 0.63
N GLU A 146 15.03 16.51 1.95
CA GLU A 146 13.88 16.95 2.73
C GLU A 146 13.40 18.31 2.25
N ASP A 147 14.31 19.20 1.84
CA ASP A 147 13.95 20.51 1.30
C ASP A 147 13.08 20.40 0.04
N GLU A 148 13.35 19.43 -0.85
CA GLU A 148 12.53 19.20 -2.05
C GLU A 148 11.12 18.69 -1.70
N ILE A 149 11.01 17.89 -0.63
CA ILE A 149 9.73 17.36 -0.15
C ILE A 149 8.89 18.45 0.50
N TRP A 150 9.49 19.31 1.33
CA TRP A 150 8.76 20.29 2.13
C TRP A 150 8.55 21.63 1.42
N PHE A 151 9.36 21.96 0.40
CA PHE A 151 9.26 23.23 -0.33
C PHE A 151 7.85 23.52 -0.86
N PRO A 152 7.14 22.58 -1.53
CA PRO A 152 5.80 22.83 -2.03
C PRO A 152 4.76 23.07 -0.93
N ILE A 153 4.96 22.48 0.25
CA ILE A 153 4.07 22.66 1.41
C ILE A 153 4.30 24.02 2.06
N ASN A 154 5.56 24.43 2.17
CA ASN A 154 5.94 25.71 2.76
C ASN A 154 5.58 26.91 1.87
N ASP A 155 5.71 26.79 0.55
CA ASP A 155 5.35 27.87 -0.37
C ASP A 155 3.83 28.13 -0.39
N LYS A 156 3.03 27.05 -0.36
CA LYS A 156 1.56 27.14 -0.33
C LYS A 156 0.99 27.51 1.04
N SER A 157 1.65 27.15 2.15
CA SER A 157 1.21 27.55 3.50
C SER A 157 1.40 29.05 3.77
N VAL A 158 2.31 29.72 3.06
CA VAL A 158 2.49 31.17 3.14
C VAL A 158 1.31 31.93 2.49
N GLN A 159 0.53 31.27 1.61
CA GLN A 159 -0.59 31.90 0.90
C GLN A 159 -1.97 31.62 1.54
N GLU A 160 -2.14 30.56 2.34
CA GLU A 160 -3.44 30.17 2.92
C GLU A 160 -3.40 29.85 4.44
N ASN A 161 -4.39 30.39 5.17
CA ASN A 161 -4.57 30.37 6.64
C ASN A 161 -4.61 28.98 7.32
N ASP A 162 -4.37 28.98 8.65
CA ASP A 162 -4.57 28.01 9.76
C ASP A 162 -4.75 26.50 9.48
N HIS A 163 -5.55 26.08 8.50
CA HIS A 163 -5.76 24.67 8.14
C HIS A 163 -4.51 24.03 7.50
N THR A 164 -3.68 24.82 6.82
CA THR A 164 -2.42 24.39 6.20
C THR A 164 -1.39 23.96 7.25
N ASN A 165 -1.31 24.69 8.37
CA ASN A 165 -0.52 24.33 9.54
C ASN A 165 -0.98 23.00 10.14
N SER A 166 -2.28 22.70 10.11
CA SER A 166 -2.82 21.43 10.61
C SER A 166 -2.43 20.23 9.74
N LEU A 167 -2.44 20.36 8.41
CA LEU A 167 -2.03 19.28 7.50
C LEU A 167 -0.52 18.99 7.65
N PHE A 168 0.31 20.03 7.67
CA PHE A 168 1.75 19.88 7.88
C PHE A 168 2.07 19.22 9.23
N LEU A 169 1.42 19.67 10.31
CA LEU A 169 1.59 19.08 11.64
C LEU A 169 1.13 17.61 11.67
N LEU A 170 0.00 17.31 11.02
CA LEU A 170 -0.55 15.96 10.93
C LEU A 170 0.43 15.02 10.20
N ILE A 171 0.89 15.43 9.01
CA ILE A 171 1.88 14.69 8.22
C ILE A 171 3.17 14.49 9.02
N LYS A 172 3.67 15.55 9.68
CA LYS A 172 4.90 15.49 10.47
C LYS A 172 4.78 14.54 11.66
N GLU A 173 3.65 14.54 12.36
CA GLU A 173 3.40 13.62 13.46
C GLU A 173 3.28 12.18 12.96
N THR A 174 2.56 11.93 11.86
CA THR A 174 2.46 10.59 11.29
C THR A 174 3.81 10.03 10.83
N ILE A 175 4.68 10.88 10.27
CA ILE A 175 6.07 10.50 9.92
C ILE A 175 6.90 10.24 11.18
N ARG A 176 6.73 11.04 12.24
CA ARG A 176 7.43 10.83 13.52
C ARG A 176 7.03 9.47 14.12
N GLU A 177 5.75 9.16 14.13
CA GLU A 177 5.23 7.86 14.56
C GLU A 177 5.75 6.71 13.71
N SER A 178 5.80 6.86 12.38
CA SER A 178 6.28 5.79 11.50
C SER A 178 7.79 5.52 11.67
N LYS A 179 8.61 6.57 11.88
CA LYS A 179 10.03 6.44 12.23
C LYS A 179 10.23 5.72 13.58
N LEU A 180 9.40 6.02 14.58
CA LEU A 180 9.43 5.33 15.88
C LEU A 180 9.06 3.84 15.75
N LYS A 181 7.96 3.53 15.06
CA LYS A 181 7.52 2.15 14.79
C LYS A 181 8.53 1.34 13.96
N SER A 182 9.21 1.97 13.00
CA SER A 182 10.26 1.33 12.20
C SER A 182 11.47 0.94 13.05
N ASN A 183 11.88 1.79 14.00
CA ASN A 183 12.94 1.46 14.93
C ASN A 183 12.53 0.31 15.86
N GLU A 184 11.30 0.33 16.37
CA GLU A 184 10.78 -0.72 17.25
C GLU A 184 10.71 -2.09 16.55
N SER A 185 10.17 -2.14 15.33
CA SER A 185 10.10 -3.38 14.53
C SER A 185 11.47 -3.91 14.10
N ARG A 186 12.46 -3.04 13.85
CA ARG A 186 13.86 -3.46 13.64
C ARG A 186 14.45 -4.13 14.89
N PHE A 187 14.15 -3.60 16.08
CA PHE A 187 14.57 -4.22 17.34
C PHE A 187 13.88 -5.57 17.58
N GLU A 188 12.59 -5.69 17.27
CA GLU A 188 11.86 -6.95 17.36
C GLU A 188 12.39 -8.00 16.38
N PHE A 189 12.65 -7.62 15.13
CA PHE A 189 13.23 -8.51 14.13
C PHE A 189 14.63 -9.00 14.53
N LEU A 190 15.50 -8.11 15.02
CA LEU A 190 16.83 -8.48 15.52
C LEU A 190 16.77 -9.41 16.74
N MET A 191 15.78 -9.23 17.63
CA MET A 191 15.53 -10.12 18.75
C MET A 191 15.02 -11.49 18.29
N LEU A 192 14.13 -11.54 17.29
CA LEU A 192 13.62 -12.78 16.72
C LEU A 192 14.73 -13.57 16.02
N ASP A 193 15.53 -12.90 15.19
CA ASP A 193 16.64 -13.50 14.44
C ASP A 193 17.69 -14.10 15.40
N ARG A 194 18.01 -13.41 16.49
CA ARG A 194 18.92 -13.95 17.52
C ARG A 194 18.35 -15.16 18.26
N ARG A 195 17.03 -15.26 18.44
CA ARG A 195 16.37 -16.43 19.05
C ARG A 195 16.32 -17.62 18.08
N VAL A 196 15.96 -17.36 16.82
CA VAL A 196 15.89 -18.38 15.75
C VAL A 196 17.28 -18.93 15.44
N SER A 197 18.30 -18.06 15.36
CA SER A 197 19.69 -18.46 15.15
C SER A 197 20.19 -19.39 16.27
N LYS A 198 19.87 -19.11 17.54
CA LYS A 198 20.22 -19.99 18.67
C LYS A 198 19.53 -21.36 18.58
N LEU A 199 18.26 -21.40 18.17
CA LEU A 199 17.52 -22.66 17.99
C LEU A 199 18.09 -23.50 16.83
N LEU A 200 18.43 -22.86 15.71
CA LEU A 200 19.07 -23.53 14.57
C LEU A 200 20.44 -24.10 14.92
N ILE A 201 21.28 -23.33 15.63
CA ILE A 201 22.60 -23.80 16.09
C ILE A 201 22.43 -24.99 17.04
N LEU A 202 21.50 -24.91 17.99
CA LEU A 202 21.23 -26.01 18.92
C LEU A 202 20.80 -27.27 18.15
N PHE A 203 19.86 -27.15 17.21
CA PHE A 203 19.39 -28.27 16.39
C PHE A 203 20.50 -28.89 15.52
N LEU A 204 21.37 -28.07 14.93
CA LEU A 204 22.53 -28.55 14.16
C LEU A 204 23.52 -29.30 15.05
N THR A 205 23.80 -28.77 16.25
CA THR A 205 24.73 -29.44 17.18
C THR A 205 24.16 -30.75 17.71
N THR A 206 22.86 -30.84 18.01
CA THR A 206 22.25 -32.10 18.46
C THR A 206 22.25 -33.14 17.35
N MET A 207 21.88 -32.77 16.12
CA MET A 207 21.92 -33.67 14.96
C MET A 207 23.33 -34.21 14.70
N LEU A 208 24.35 -33.37 14.85
CA LEU A 208 25.73 -33.76 14.68
C LEU A 208 26.17 -34.75 15.77
N VAL A 209 25.84 -34.51 17.04
CA VAL A 209 26.11 -35.45 18.14
C VAL A 209 25.40 -36.79 17.94
N PHE A 210 24.14 -36.78 17.48
CA PHE A 210 23.42 -38.00 17.14
C PHE A 210 24.10 -38.75 15.99
N ALA A 211 24.49 -38.07 14.91
CA ALA A 211 25.19 -38.69 13.78
C ALA A 211 26.52 -39.33 14.20
N PHE A 212 27.32 -38.67 15.03
CA PHE A 212 28.56 -39.24 15.58
C PHE A 212 28.31 -40.46 16.47
N SER A 213 27.26 -40.42 17.27
CA SER A 213 26.89 -41.54 18.16
C SER A 213 26.45 -42.77 17.35
N PHE A 214 25.65 -42.58 16.31
CA PHE A 214 25.25 -43.64 15.38
C PHE A 214 26.44 -44.22 14.61
N ALA A 215 27.35 -43.36 14.12
CA ALA A 215 28.56 -43.82 13.44
C ALA A 215 29.45 -44.65 14.37
N PHE A 216 29.61 -44.22 15.63
CA PHE A 216 30.42 -44.95 16.62
C PHE A 216 29.84 -46.33 16.95
N ILE A 217 28.52 -46.42 17.16
CA ILE A 217 27.83 -47.70 17.41
C ILE A 217 27.95 -48.64 16.19
N SER A 218 27.80 -48.10 14.97
CA SER A 218 27.92 -48.88 13.75
C SER A 218 29.33 -49.47 13.57
N ILE A 219 30.38 -48.69 13.88
CA ILE A 219 31.77 -49.17 13.79
C ILE A 219 32.03 -50.24 14.85
N TYR A 220 31.56 -50.05 16.08
CA TYR A 220 31.75 -51.01 17.17
C TYR A 220 31.07 -52.35 16.87
N ASN A 221 29.84 -52.33 16.36
CA ASN A 221 29.13 -53.55 15.96
C ASN A 221 29.79 -54.26 14.77
N SER A 222 30.46 -53.53 13.88
CA SER A 222 31.17 -54.12 12.74
C SER A 222 32.51 -54.77 13.12
N GLN A 223 33.06 -54.50 14.31
CA GLN A 223 34.29 -55.13 14.82
C GLN A 223 34.04 -56.38 15.69
N MET A 224 32.80 -56.62 16.11
CA MET A 224 32.42 -57.78 16.94
C MET A 224 31.81 -58.97 16.15
N ILE A 225 31.77 -58.88 14.81
CA ILE A 225 31.41 -59.97 13.90
C ILE A 225 32.69 -60.50 13.25
#